data_AF-A0AA40AB06-F1
#
_entry.id   AF-A0AA40AB06-F1
#
_cell.length_a   1.000
_cell.length_b   1.000
_cell.length_c   1.000
_cell.angle_alpha   90.00
_cell.angle_beta   90.00
_cell.angle_gamma   90.00
#
_symmetry.space_group_name_H-M   'P 1'
#
loop_
_entity.id
_entity.type
_entity.pdbx_description
1 polymer ?
#
loop_
_entity_poly.entity_id
_entity_poly.type
_entity_poly.pdbx_seq_one_letter_code
_entity_poly.pdbx_strand_id
1 'polypeptide(L)'
;MHGLLTRGLPSRCGPSEFQITGNIRDIELWQDAHEIDVPVLLLDGRHDETTELYFTPWFTEIPKVKWAQLENTSHMGFSEERERYRQLPLLP
;
A
#
# COMPACT_ATOMS: atom_id res chain seq x y z
N MET A 1 9.79 -26.01 0.47
CA MET A 1 8.59 -26.43 1.22
C MET A 1 7.68 -25.20 1.33
N HIS A 2 6.71 -24.97 0.45
CA HIS A 2 5.44 -25.69 0.41
C HIS A 2 4.82 -25.57 -0.98
N GLY A 3 4.54 -26.72 -1.59
CA GLY A 3 3.43 -26.85 -2.53
C GLY A 3 2.27 -27.46 -1.75
N LEU A 4 1.14 -26.77 -1.70
CA LEU A 4 -0.24 -27.27 -1.79
C LEU A 4 -1.19 -26.11 -1.45
N LEU A 5 -2.35 -26.08 -2.11
CA LEU A 5 -3.50 -25.17 -1.97
C LEU A 5 -3.50 -23.97 -2.93
N THR A 6 -4.06 -24.21 -4.13
CA THR A 6 -4.92 -23.34 -4.98
C THR A 6 -4.82 -23.77 -6.45
N ARG A 7 -5.03 -25.07 -6.75
CA ARG A 7 -5.32 -25.47 -8.14
C ARG A 7 -6.73 -24.98 -8.47
N GLY A 8 -6.82 -23.85 -9.17
CA GLY A 8 -8.04 -23.44 -9.87
C GLY A 8 -8.42 -21.96 -9.81
N LEU A 9 -7.83 -21.16 -8.92
CA LEU A 9 -8.04 -19.71 -8.88
C LEU A 9 -6.76 -19.00 -9.30
N PRO A 10 -6.82 -17.96 -10.16
CA PRO A 10 -5.65 -17.14 -10.44
C PRO A 10 -5.11 -16.61 -9.11
N SER A 11 -3.78 -16.56 -8.96
CA SER A 11 -3.17 -15.90 -7.80
C SER A 11 -3.70 -14.48 -7.68
N ARG A 12 -3.80 -13.95 -6.45
CA ARG A 12 -4.39 -12.63 -6.17
C ARG A 12 -3.82 -11.57 -7.12
N CYS A 13 -2.49 -11.44 -7.16
CA CYS A 13 -1.80 -10.46 -8.00
C CYS A 13 -1.43 -11.03 -9.37
N GLY A 14 -1.00 -12.28 -9.48
CA GLY A 14 -0.41 -12.82 -10.71
C GLY A 14 0.93 -13.49 -10.40
N PRO A 15 1.85 -13.61 -11.37
CA PRO A 15 3.15 -14.25 -11.18
C PRO A 15 4.17 -13.41 -10.40
N SER A 16 4.00 -12.08 -10.30
CA SER A 16 4.88 -11.18 -9.54
C SER A 16 4.18 -9.88 -9.15
N GLU A 17 4.81 -9.07 -8.29
CA GLU A 17 4.35 -7.74 -7.86
C GLU A 17 4.22 -6.74 -9.03
N PHE A 18 5.04 -6.90 -10.07
CA PHE A 18 5.02 -6.04 -11.25
C PHE A 18 4.15 -6.56 -12.40
N GLN A 19 3.66 -7.80 -12.29
CA GLN A 19 2.82 -8.42 -13.32
C GLN A 19 1.46 -8.76 -12.74
N ILE A 20 0.61 -7.73 -12.63
CA ILE A 20 -0.74 -7.87 -12.08
C ILE A 20 -1.69 -8.46 -13.14
N THR A 21 -1.82 -9.78 -13.19
CA THR A 21 -2.73 -10.52 -14.09
C THR A 21 -3.76 -11.37 -13.35
N GLY A 22 -3.75 -11.30 -12.01
CA GLY A 22 -4.65 -11.99 -11.13
C GLY A 22 -6.01 -11.32 -10.96
N ASN A 23 -6.74 -11.73 -9.92
CA ASN A 23 -8.11 -11.28 -9.66
C ASN A 23 -8.22 -9.80 -9.27
N ILE A 24 -7.13 -9.15 -8.88
CA ILE A 24 -7.14 -7.74 -8.45
C ILE A 24 -6.77 -6.75 -9.56
N ARG A 25 -6.52 -7.22 -10.78
CA ARG A 25 -6.00 -6.36 -11.87
C ARG A 25 -6.88 -5.14 -12.16
N ASP A 26 -8.19 -5.31 -12.02
CA ASP A 26 -9.17 -4.31 -12.43
C ASP A 26 -9.82 -3.62 -11.20
N ILE A 27 -9.25 -3.78 -10.00
CA ILE A 27 -9.77 -3.20 -8.76
C ILE A 27 -9.23 -1.78 -8.58
N GLU A 28 -10.15 -0.83 -8.47
CA GLU A 28 -9.89 0.58 -8.13
C GLU A 28 -10.76 0.95 -6.93
N LEU A 29 -10.15 1.41 -5.82
CA LEU A 29 -10.87 1.69 -4.56
C LEU A 29 -10.70 3.11 -4.05
N TRP A 30 -9.78 3.90 -4.63
CA TRP A 30 -9.53 5.27 -4.18
C TRP A 30 -10.75 6.18 -4.38
N GLN A 31 -11.62 5.86 -5.34
CA GLN A 31 -12.84 6.63 -5.64
C GLN A 31 -13.82 6.64 -4.47
N ASP A 32 -13.86 5.57 -3.69
CA ASP A 32 -14.75 5.42 -2.52
C ASP A 32 -14.06 5.87 -1.22
N ALA A 33 -12.80 6.34 -1.29
CA ALA A 33 -12.02 6.68 -0.11
C ALA A 33 -12.57 7.90 0.67
N HIS A 34 -13.45 8.69 0.04
CA HIS A 34 -14.21 9.76 0.68
C HIS A 34 -15.18 9.25 1.76
N GLU A 35 -15.54 7.97 1.74
CA GLU A 35 -16.38 7.33 2.76
C GLU A 35 -15.61 7.02 4.06
N ILE A 36 -14.28 7.14 4.07
CA ILE A 36 -13.45 6.87 5.25
C ILE A 36 -13.54 8.04 6.24
N ASP A 37 -14.19 7.82 7.38
CA ASP A 37 -14.49 8.85 8.38
C ASP A 37 -13.53 8.90 9.58
N VAL A 38 -12.60 7.95 9.65
CA VAL A 38 -11.55 7.84 10.69
C VAL A 38 -10.23 8.50 10.26
N PRO A 39 -9.35 8.90 11.20
CA PRO A 39 -8.01 9.37 10.85
C PRO A 39 -7.17 8.29 10.12
N VAL A 40 -6.54 8.65 8.99
CA VAL A 40 -5.73 7.74 8.16
C VAL A 40 -4.31 8.26 7.96
N LEU A 41 -3.31 7.40 8.19
CA LEU A 41 -1.93 7.65 7.81
C LEU A 41 -1.60 6.86 6.54
N LEU A 42 -1.33 7.55 5.45
CA LEU A 42 -0.68 6.98 4.26
C LEU A 42 0.84 6.93 4.51
N LEU A 43 1.44 5.81 4.11
CA LEU A 43 2.85 5.53 4.32
C LEU A 43 3.42 4.81 3.10
N ASP A 44 4.50 5.36 2.54
CA ASP A 44 5.28 4.78 1.45
C ASP A 44 6.79 4.96 1.68
N GLY A 45 7.59 4.23 0.92
CA GLY A 45 9.03 4.47 0.79
C GLY A 45 9.38 5.33 -0.41
N ARG A 46 10.43 6.14 -0.31
CA ARG A 46 10.98 6.94 -1.43
C ARG A 46 11.36 6.07 -2.64
N HIS A 47 11.69 4.80 -2.40
CA HIS A 47 12.11 3.84 -3.43
C HIS A 47 11.09 2.70 -3.61
N ASP A 48 9.85 2.89 -3.16
CA ASP A 48 8.79 1.87 -3.21
C ASP A 48 8.33 1.60 -4.65
N GLU A 49 7.90 0.37 -4.90
CA GLU A 49 7.19 -0.01 -6.12
C GLU A 49 5.84 0.72 -6.25
N THR A 50 5.20 1.01 -5.11
CA THR A 50 4.01 1.86 -5.06
C THR A 50 4.41 3.32 -4.93
N THR A 51 4.65 3.96 -6.08
CA THR A 51 5.13 5.35 -6.15
C THR A 51 4.10 6.39 -5.70
N GLU A 52 4.55 7.64 -5.54
CA GLU A 52 3.71 8.81 -5.21
C GLU A 52 2.46 8.97 -6.10
N LEU A 53 2.55 8.56 -7.38
CA LEU A 53 1.40 8.58 -8.30
C LEU A 53 0.25 7.69 -7.83
N TYR A 54 0.57 6.58 -7.18
CA TYR A 54 -0.42 5.66 -6.62
C TYR A 54 -1.10 6.25 -5.38
N PHE A 55 -0.36 6.97 -4.53
CA PHE A 55 -0.87 7.54 -3.27
C PHE A 55 -1.62 8.86 -3.43
N THR A 56 -1.30 9.64 -4.47
CA THR A 56 -1.93 10.94 -4.75
C THR A 56 -3.47 10.92 -4.73
N PRO A 57 -4.17 9.98 -5.41
CA PRO A 57 -5.64 9.93 -5.36
C PRO A 57 -6.14 9.64 -3.94
N TRP A 58 -5.52 8.73 -3.19
CA TRP A 58 -5.90 8.43 -1.81
C TRP A 58 -5.73 9.63 -0.88
N PHE A 59 -4.63 10.39 -1.04
CA PHE A 59 -4.40 11.60 -0.25
C PHE A 59 -5.40 12.71 -0.57
N THR A 60 -5.94 12.72 -1.79
CA THR A 60 -6.92 13.71 -2.24
C THR A 60 -8.33 13.36 -1.78
N GLU A 61 -8.72 12.09 -1.83
CA GLU A 61 -10.09 11.65 -1.55
C GLU A 61 -10.37 11.40 -0.07
N ILE A 62 -9.38 10.99 0.73
CA ILE A 62 -9.60 10.71 2.17
C ILE A 62 -9.71 12.04 2.95
N PRO A 63 -10.81 12.32 3.67
CA PRO A 63 -11.01 13.61 4.33
C PRO A 63 -10.04 13.91 5.49
N LYS A 64 -9.58 12.87 6.21
CA LYS A 64 -8.77 12.98 7.43
C LYS A 64 -7.45 12.24 7.28
N VAL A 65 -6.66 12.63 6.28
CA VAL A 65 -5.42 11.92 5.93
C VAL A 65 -4.17 12.74 6.21
N LYS A 66 -3.12 12.04 6.65
CA LYS A 66 -1.73 12.51 6.57
C LYS A 66 -0.92 11.54 5.75
N TRP A 67 0.13 12.01 5.11
CA TRP A 67 1.03 11.19 4.33
C TRP A 67 2.46 11.38 4.85
N ALA A 68 3.12 10.27 5.16
CA ALA A 68 4.53 10.22 5.52
C ALA A 68 5.29 9.32 4.53
N GLN A 69 6.44 9.79 4.07
CA GLN A 69 7.32 9.02 3.21
C GLN A 69 8.63 8.73 3.94
N LEU A 70 9.14 7.51 3.79
CA LEU A 70 10.39 7.04 4.38
C LEU A 70 11.53 7.14 3.34
N GLU A 71 12.53 7.98 3.62
CA GLU A 71 13.53 8.40 2.62
C GLU A 71 14.52 7.30 2.19
N ASN A 72 14.80 6.30 3.04
CA ASN A 72 15.74 5.22 2.74
C ASN A 72 15.04 3.84 2.68
N THR A 73 13.76 3.84 2.29
CA THR A 73 12.89 2.66 2.30
C THR A 73 12.33 2.40 0.91
N SER A 74 12.19 1.11 0.57
CA SER A 74 11.39 0.67 -0.57
C SER A 74 10.00 0.23 -0.09
N HIS A 75 9.66 -1.06 -0.17
CA HIS A 75 8.31 -1.57 0.13
C HIS A 75 8.13 -1.99 1.59
N MET A 76 9.21 -2.34 2.29
CA MET A 76 9.16 -2.99 3.60
C MET A 76 9.70 -2.07 4.69
N GLY A 77 9.11 -0.88 4.86
CA GLY A 77 9.57 0.12 5.83
C GLY A 77 9.69 -0.36 7.28
N PHE A 78 8.87 -1.32 7.69
CA PHE A 78 8.98 -1.95 9.02
C PHE A 78 10.28 -2.74 9.22
N SER A 79 10.93 -3.16 8.13
CA SER A 79 12.19 -3.89 8.10
C SER A 79 13.36 -2.98 7.73
N GLU A 80 13.19 -2.14 6.71
CA GLU A 80 14.25 -1.31 6.12
C GLU A 80 14.61 -0.10 7.00
N GLU A 81 13.62 0.60 7.54
CA GLU A 81 13.80 1.75 8.45
C GLU A 81 12.98 1.58 9.74
N ARG A 82 13.12 0.40 10.37
CA ARG A 82 12.33 -0.06 11.52
C ARG A 82 12.11 0.98 12.62
N GLU A 83 13.17 1.68 13.04
CA GLU A 83 13.04 2.66 14.13
C GLU A 83 12.27 3.91 13.70
N ARG A 84 12.47 4.37 12.45
CA ARG A 84 11.68 5.47 11.90
C ARG A 84 10.22 5.07 11.73
N TYR A 85 9.96 3.88 11.18
CA TYR A 85 8.62 3.31 11.02
C TYR A 85 7.84 3.29 12.34
N ARG A 86 8.48 2.87 13.43
CA ARG A 86 7.89 2.83 14.78
C ARG A 86 7.57 4.19 15.38
N GLN A 87 8.28 5.23 14.96
CA GLN A 87 8.12 6.59 15.46
C GLN A 87 7.13 7.41 14.63
N LEU A 88 6.56 6.84 13.57
CA LEU A 88 5.52 7.51 12.81
C LEU A 88 4.32 7.80 13.74
N PRO A 89 3.75 9.01 13.66
CA PRO A 89 2.73 9.42 14.59
C PRO A 89 1.49 8.53 14.40
N LEU A 90 0.99 7.96 15.50
CA LEU A 90 -0.41 7.55 15.57
C LEU A 90 -1.22 8.84 15.45
N LEU A 91 -2.12 8.91 14.47
CA LEU A 91 -3.02 10.04 14.36
C LEU A 91 -3.89 10.10 15.63
N PRO A 92 -4.09 11.30 16.21
CA PRO A 92 -4.94 11.46 17.38
C PRO A 92 -6.39 11.07 17.10
#